data_AF-A0A538QA52-F1
#
_entry.id   AF-A0A538QA52-F1
#
_cell.length_a   1.000
_cell.length_b   1.000
_cell.length_c   1.000
_cell.angle_alpha   90.00
_cell.angle_beta   90.00
_cell.angle_gamma   90.00
#
_symmetry.space_group_name_H-M   'P 1'
#
loop_
_entity.id
_entity.type
_entity.pdbx_description
1 polymer ?
#
loop_
_entity_poly.entity_id
_entity_poly.type
_entity_poly.pdbx_seq_one_letter_code
_entity_poly.pdbx_strand_id
1 'polypeptide(L)'
;MSEARPPARRRRMMDVNTWILLALTLGALVFAYARSPSLAGDGLLAGGRLLRGVAPELLLGFALAGLVDVLIPSATLVRWLGAESGARGILIGWIVGLVIPGGPYVFFPVAATLFRQGAAPAALLTLITAKTLVSPIRMLTYEAPVLGWPLTFARLVPGVLLPPLVGLLGGALYRWFANRP
;
A
#
# COMPACT_ATOMS: atom_id res chain seq x y z
N MET A 1 -36.90 -8.26 16.41
CA MET A 1 -35.71 -7.48 16.82
C MET A 1 -34.56 -8.46 16.94
N SER A 2 -33.63 -8.47 15.97
CA SER A 2 -32.48 -9.37 15.95
C SER A 2 -31.28 -8.62 16.54
N GLU A 3 -30.84 -9.03 17.73
CA GLU A 3 -29.65 -8.48 18.37
C GLU A 3 -28.41 -8.78 17.52
N ALA A 4 -27.81 -7.72 16.96
CA ALA A 4 -26.52 -7.81 16.32
C ALA A 4 -25.47 -8.17 17.38
N ARG A 5 -24.93 -9.40 17.31
CA ARG A 5 -23.79 -9.82 18.15
C ARG A 5 -22.64 -8.83 17.96
N PRO A 6 -22.04 -8.30 19.05
CA PRO A 6 -20.87 -7.44 18.93
C PRO A 6 -19.73 -8.22 18.25
N PRO A 7 -18.97 -7.61 17.32
CA PRO A 7 -17.87 -8.30 16.65
C PRO A 7 -16.86 -8.79 17.68
N ALA A 8 -16.55 -10.08 17.63
CA ALA A 8 -15.57 -10.70 18.52
C ALA A 8 -14.26 -9.89 18.50
N ARG A 9 -13.83 -9.44 19.68
CA ARG A 9 -12.59 -8.68 19.88
C ARG A 9 -11.41 -9.54 19.42
N ARG A 10 -11.02 -9.43 18.16
CA ARG A 10 -9.87 -10.13 17.59
C ARG A 10 -8.67 -9.74 18.45
N ARG A 11 -8.16 -10.68 19.26
CA ARG A 11 -6.89 -10.49 19.97
C ARG A 11 -5.88 -10.05 18.91
N ARG A 12 -5.32 -8.84 19.05
CA ARG A 12 -4.07 -8.48 18.37
C ARG A 12 -3.00 -9.39 18.96
N MET A 13 -2.93 -10.63 18.50
CA MET A 13 -1.66 -11.33 18.49
C MET A 13 -0.77 -10.40 17.67
N MET A 14 0.30 -9.87 18.28
CA MET A 14 1.33 -9.18 17.52
C MET A 14 1.66 -10.05 16.31
N ASP A 15 1.54 -9.48 15.11
CA ASP A 15 1.63 -10.24 13.87
C ASP A 15 2.96 -11.03 13.87
N VAL A 16 2.95 -12.27 13.37
CA VAL A 16 4.14 -13.15 13.34
C VAL A 16 5.35 -12.41 12.75
N ASN A 17 5.11 -11.53 11.77
CA ASN A 17 6.11 -10.62 11.22
C ASN A 17 6.79 -9.73 12.27
N THR A 18 6.05 -9.14 13.21
CA THR A 18 6.60 -8.33 14.30
C THR A 18 7.55 -9.15 15.18
N TRP A 19 7.19 -10.40 15.49
CA TRP A 19 8.05 -11.28 16.27
C TRP A 19 9.31 -11.70 15.52
N ILE A 20 9.20 -12.02 14.23
CA ILE A 20 10.35 -12.33 13.37
C ILE A 20 11.30 -11.12 13.31
N LEU A 21 10.78 -9.93 13.03
CA LEU A 21 11.58 -8.70 12.97
C LEU A 21 12.23 -8.38 14.31
N LEU A 22 11.52 -8.58 15.42
CA LEU A 22 12.06 -8.38 16.76
C LEU A 22 13.22 -9.34 17.02
N ALA A 23 13.04 -10.64 16.73
CA ALA A 23 14.07 -11.65 16.92
C ALA A 23 15.33 -11.36 16.08
N LEU A 24 15.15 -11.01 14.81
CA LEU A 24 16.27 -10.66 13.92
C LEU A 24 16.99 -9.40 14.38
N THR A 25 16.24 -8.37 14.81
CA THR A 25 16.81 -7.11 15.27
C THR A 25 17.57 -7.29 16.58
N LEU A 26 17.00 -8.03 17.55
CA LEU A 26 17.68 -8.35 18.80
C LEU A 26 18.92 -9.23 18.57
N GLY A 27 18.83 -10.23 17.69
CA GLY A 27 19.96 -11.07 17.32
C GLY A 27 21.10 -10.25 16.69
N ALA A 28 20.77 -9.35 15.75
CA ALA A 28 21.74 -8.44 15.15
C ALA A 28 22.35 -7.47 16.17
N LEU A 29 21.54 -6.97 17.12
CA LEU A 29 22.02 -6.08 18.18
C LEU A 29 22.97 -6.78 19.15
N VAL A 30 22.64 -8.00 19.58
CA VAL A 30 23.50 -8.83 20.44
C VAL A 30 24.80 -9.16 19.71
N PHE A 31 24.71 -9.56 18.44
CA PHE A 31 25.88 -9.85 17.61
C PHE A 31 26.78 -8.62 17.43
N ALA A 32 26.21 -7.45 17.15
CA ALA A 32 26.95 -6.20 17.05
C ALA A 32 27.62 -5.82 18.37
N TYR A 33 26.88 -5.91 19.49
CA TYR A 33 27.39 -5.62 20.83
C TYR A 33 28.55 -6.55 21.23
N ALA A 34 28.45 -7.84 20.90
CA ALA A 34 29.51 -8.82 21.16
C ALA A 34 30.79 -8.55 20.35
N ARG A 35 30.69 -7.86 19.20
CA ARG A 35 31.85 -7.45 18.38
C ARG A 35 32.45 -6.14 18.88
N SER A 36 31.63 -5.12 19.08
CA SER A 36 31.99 -3.93 19.82
C SER A 36 30.74 -3.15 20.27
N PRO A 37 30.74 -2.55 21.47
CA PRO A 37 29.64 -1.70 21.91
C PRO A 37 29.37 -0.51 20.98
N SER A 38 30.39 -0.01 20.28
CA SER A 38 30.26 1.08 19.30
C SER A 38 29.39 0.70 18.10
N LEU A 39 29.52 -0.52 17.58
CA LEU A 39 28.75 -0.99 16.41
C LEU A 39 27.25 -1.07 16.70
N ALA A 40 26.87 -1.48 17.90
CA ALA A 40 25.47 -1.48 18.33
C ALA A 40 24.90 -0.05 18.38
N GLY A 41 25.67 0.90 18.94
CA GLY A 41 25.29 2.32 18.99
C GLY A 41 25.15 2.93 17.59
N ASP A 42 26.13 2.70 16.72
CA ASP A 42 26.12 3.19 15.34
C ASP A 42 24.94 2.63 14.53
N GLY A 43 24.64 1.33 14.71
CA GLY A 43 23.48 0.68 14.09
C GLY A 43 22.15 1.30 14.53
N LEU A 44 21.97 1.54 15.84
CA LEU A 44 20.76 2.19 16.36
C LEU A 44 20.64 3.65 15.89
N LEU A 45 21.75 4.39 15.84
CA LEU A 45 21.78 5.76 15.32
C LEU A 45 21.44 5.82 13.83
N ALA A 46 21.99 4.91 13.03
CA ALA A 46 21.65 4.77 11.62
C ALA A 46 20.16 4.45 11.44
N GLY A 47 19.63 3.50 12.21
CA GLY A 47 18.19 3.19 12.24
C GLY A 47 17.33 4.39 12.63
N GLY A 48 17.74 5.16 13.64
CA GLY A 48 17.05 6.37 14.07
C GLY A 48 17.07 7.51 13.05
N ARG A 49 18.12 7.60 12.22
CA ARG A 49 18.18 8.54 11.08
C ARG A 49 17.22 8.12 9.97
N LEU A 50 17.16 6.82 9.66
CA LEU A 50 16.19 6.28 8.69
C LEU A 50 14.75 6.52 9.16
N LEU A 51 14.46 6.23 10.44
CA LEU A 51 13.14 6.45 11.03
C LEU A 51 12.72 7.92 10.91
N ARG A 52 13.61 8.86 11.25
CA ARG A 52 13.34 10.30 11.11
C ARG A 52 13.09 10.71 9.66
N GLY A 53 13.75 10.06 8.70
CA GLY A 53 13.51 10.30 7.27
C GLY A 53 12.11 9.87 6.81
N VAL A 54 11.61 8.73 7.30
CA VAL A 54 10.30 8.18 6.85
C VAL A 54 9.13 8.60 7.72
N ALA A 55 9.35 9.02 8.97
CA ALA A 55 8.28 9.37 9.91
C ALA A 55 7.30 10.45 9.38
N PRO A 56 7.74 11.53 8.71
CA PRO A 56 6.82 12.52 8.16
C PRO A 56 5.88 11.91 7.10
N GLU A 57 6.41 11.05 6.23
CA GLU A 57 5.62 10.36 5.20
C GLU A 57 4.57 9.43 5.82
N LEU A 58 4.95 8.68 6.87
CA LEU A 58 4.03 7.82 7.60
C LEU A 58 2.90 8.63 8.26
N LEU A 59 3.24 9.71 8.97
CA LEU A 59 2.26 10.56 9.66
C LEU A 59 1.27 11.18 8.66
N LEU A 60 1.78 11.75 7.57
CA LEU A 60 0.95 12.35 6.53
C LEU A 60 0.10 11.30 5.81
N GLY A 61 0.64 10.10 5.55
CA GLY A 61 -0.08 9.03 4.90
C GLY A 61 -1.24 8.49 5.74
N PHE A 62 -1.02 8.25 7.03
CA PHE A 62 -2.08 7.83 7.94
C PHE A 62 -3.13 8.94 8.15
N ALA A 63 -2.69 10.19 8.26
CA ALA A 63 -3.61 11.34 8.34
C ALA A 63 -4.47 11.45 7.08
N LEU A 64 -3.88 11.34 5.89
CA LEU A 64 -4.60 11.36 4.62
C LEU A 64 -5.59 10.19 4.53
N ALA A 65 -5.20 8.98 4.92
CA ALA A 65 -6.09 7.82 4.92
C ALA A 65 -7.30 8.04 5.85
N GLY A 66 -7.09 8.59 7.05
CA GLY A 66 -8.17 8.93 7.97
C GLY A 66 -9.06 10.08 7.45
N LEU A 67 -8.47 11.10 6.83
CA LEU A 67 -9.22 12.19 6.20
C LEU A 67 -10.06 11.69 5.02
N VAL A 68 -9.51 10.82 4.17
CA VAL A 68 -10.27 10.18 3.08
C VAL A 68 -11.44 9.37 3.63
N ASP A 69 -11.26 8.67 4.76
CA ASP A 69 -12.32 7.90 5.40
C ASP A 69 -13.52 8.77 5.79
N VAL A 70 -13.26 9.97 6.32
CA VAL A 70 -14.31 10.87 6.83
C VAL A 70 -14.85 11.85 5.78
N LEU A 71 -14.00 12.34 4.88
CA LEU A 71 -14.35 13.40 3.92
C LEU A 71 -15.10 12.88 2.70
N ILE A 72 -14.90 11.63 2.29
CA ILE A 72 -15.54 11.07 1.10
C ILE A 72 -16.77 10.26 1.53
N PRO A 73 -18.00 10.73 1.23
CA PRO A 73 -19.19 9.96 1.54
C PRO A 73 -19.16 8.62 0.82
N SER A 74 -19.47 7.53 1.52
CA SER A 74 -19.44 6.18 0.94
C SER A 74 -20.32 6.06 -0.31
N ALA A 75 -21.45 6.77 -0.39
CA ALA A 75 -22.29 6.83 -1.59
C ALA A 75 -21.57 7.39 -2.81
N THR A 76 -20.76 8.44 -2.64
CA THR A 76 -19.94 9.03 -3.71
C THR A 76 -18.86 8.04 -4.16
N LEU A 77 -18.21 7.39 -3.20
CA LEU A 77 -17.18 6.40 -3.49
C LEU A 77 -17.75 5.20 -4.23
N VAL A 78 -18.86 4.62 -3.77
CA VAL A 78 -19.55 3.51 -4.44
C VAL A 78 -19.98 3.91 -5.86
N ARG A 79 -20.47 5.13 -6.06
CA ARG A 79 -20.83 5.63 -7.40
C ARG A 79 -19.64 5.69 -8.36
N TRP A 80 -18.45 6.02 -7.87
CA TRP A 80 -17.26 6.22 -8.71
C TRP A 80 -16.40 4.97 -8.86
N LEU A 81 -16.26 4.21 -7.79
CA LEU A 81 -15.35 3.07 -7.66
C LEU A 81 -16.07 1.75 -7.36
N GLY A 82 -17.36 1.75 -7.05
CA GLY A 82 -18.12 0.54 -6.72
C GLY A 82 -18.38 -0.36 -7.92
N ALA A 83 -19.02 -1.52 -7.69
CA ALA A 83 -19.19 -2.56 -8.71
C ALA A 83 -19.92 -2.06 -9.97
N GLU A 84 -20.95 -1.23 -9.79
CA GLU A 84 -21.76 -0.62 -10.86
C GLU A 84 -20.97 0.37 -11.72
N SER A 85 -19.81 0.86 -11.26
CA SER A 85 -18.99 1.79 -12.05
C SER A 85 -18.28 1.11 -13.23
N GLY A 86 -18.14 -0.22 -13.20
CA GLY A 86 -17.52 -1.00 -14.27
C GLY A 86 -16.19 -0.44 -14.75
N ALA A 87 -16.11 -0.11 -16.04
CA ALA A 87 -14.91 0.47 -16.66
C ALA A 87 -14.53 1.85 -16.10
N ARG A 88 -15.50 2.65 -15.63
CA ARG A 88 -15.24 3.96 -15.04
C ARG A 88 -14.46 3.83 -13.74
N GLY A 89 -14.79 2.84 -12.90
CA GLY A 89 -14.04 2.57 -11.66
C GLY A 89 -12.61 2.16 -11.93
N ILE A 90 -12.38 1.34 -12.97
CA ILE A 90 -11.03 0.95 -13.40
C ILE A 90 -10.25 2.17 -13.88
N LEU A 91 -10.83 3.03 -14.71
CA LEU A 91 -10.18 4.25 -15.20
C LEU A 91 -9.80 5.20 -14.04
N ILE A 92 -10.70 5.41 -13.08
CA ILE A 92 -10.42 6.25 -11.91
C ILE A 92 -9.33 5.61 -11.05
N GLY A 93 -9.43 4.31 -10.74
CA GLY A 93 -8.41 3.58 -10.00
C GLY A 93 -7.05 3.66 -10.67
N TRP A 94 -7.00 3.56 -12.00
CA TRP A 94 -5.78 3.67 -12.79
C TRP A 94 -5.13 5.03 -12.66
N ILE A 95 -5.88 6.11 -12.94
CA ILE A 95 -5.37 7.48 -12.85
C ILE A 95 -4.90 7.77 -11.42
N VAL A 96 -5.71 7.45 -10.41
CA VAL A 96 -5.37 7.66 -9.01
C VAL A 96 -4.10 6.88 -8.65
N GLY A 97 -3.98 5.62 -9.06
CA GLY A 97 -2.80 4.81 -8.78
C GLY A 97 -1.51 5.37 -9.40
N LEU A 98 -1.59 5.96 -10.60
CA LEU A 98 -0.43 6.58 -11.26
C LEU A 98 0.09 7.83 -10.53
N VAL A 99 -0.80 8.57 -9.86
CA VAL A 99 -0.47 9.86 -9.25
C VAL A 99 -0.38 9.83 -7.72
N ILE A 100 -0.95 8.81 -7.06
CA ILE A 100 -1.00 8.77 -5.60
C ILE A 100 0.41 8.77 -5.01
N PRO A 101 0.73 9.71 -4.11
CA PRO A 101 2.05 9.81 -3.52
C PRO A 101 2.27 8.72 -2.46
N GLY A 102 3.53 8.61 -2.04
CA GLY A 102 3.92 7.78 -0.92
C GLY A 102 4.21 6.33 -1.25
N GLY A 103 4.88 5.65 -0.31
CA GLY A 103 5.20 4.24 -0.34
C GLY A 103 4.05 3.34 0.14
N PRO A 104 4.29 2.03 0.30
CA PRO A 104 3.27 1.06 0.71
C PRO A 104 2.56 1.46 2.01
N TYR A 105 3.28 2.06 2.95
CA TYR A 105 2.72 2.51 4.23
C TYR A 105 1.74 3.68 4.11
N VAL A 106 1.70 4.38 2.97
CA VAL A 106 0.77 5.47 2.70
C VAL A 106 -0.42 4.96 1.89
N PHE A 107 -0.16 4.33 0.74
CA PHE A 107 -1.24 4.02 -0.20
C PHE A 107 -2.05 2.78 0.21
N PHE A 108 -1.48 1.79 0.90
CA PHE A 108 -2.26 0.61 1.33
C PHE A 108 -3.32 0.95 2.39
N PRO A 109 -3.06 1.80 3.41
CA PRO A 109 -4.11 2.29 4.29
C PRO A 109 -5.25 3.01 3.55
N VAL A 110 -4.92 3.81 2.54
CA VAL A 110 -5.93 4.45 1.68
C VAL A 110 -6.72 3.38 0.92
N ALA A 111 -6.06 2.45 0.22
CA ALA A 111 -6.72 1.37 -0.52
C ALA A 111 -7.60 0.49 0.39
N ALA A 112 -7.15 0.18 1.60
CA ALA A 112 -7.92 -0.57 2.59
C ALA A 112 -9.18 0.19 3.02
N THR A 113 -9.08 1.51 3.17
CA THR A 113 -10.22 2.38 3.49
C THR A 113 -11.21 2.42 2.33
N LEU A 114 -10.74 2.62 1.10
CA LEU A 114 -11.59 2.56 -0.10
C LEU A 114 -12.31 1.21 -0.22
N PHE A 115 -11.62 0.11 0.08
CA PHE A 115 -12.24 -1.23 0.07
C PHE A 115 -13.34 -1.39 1.10
N ARG A 116 -13.10 -0.98 2.35
CA ARG A 116 -14.11 -1.02 3.42
C ARG A 116 -15.34 -0.16 3.07
N GLN A 117 -15.14 0.92 2.33
CA GLN A 117 -16.20 1.82 1.88
C GLN A 117 -16.93 1.35 0.62
N GLY A 118 -16.60 0.18 0.07
CA GLY A 118 -17.34 -0.45 -1.04
C GLY A 118 -16.75 -0.22 -2.43
N ALA A 119 -15.48 0.19 -2.54
CA ALA A 119 -14.79 0.18 -3.83
C ALA A 119 -14.72 -1.25 -4.40
N ALA A 120 -14.96 -1.38 -5.70
CA ALA A 120 -14.90 -2.64 -6.41
C ALA A 120 -13.47 -3.21 -6.38
N PRO A 121 -13.32 -4.54 -6.20
CA PRO A 121 -12.02 -5.21 -6.28
C PRO A 121 -11.25 -4.89 -7.56
N ALA A 122 -11.93 -4.80 -8.71
CA ALA A 122 -11.30 -4.47 -9.98
C ALA A 122 -10.64 -3.08 -9.96
N ALA A 123 -11.35 -2.07 -9.48
CA ALA A 123 -10.84 -0.69 -9.38
C ALA A 123 -9.64 -0.58 -8.43
N LEU A 124 -9.72 -1.28 -7.29
CA LEU A 124 -8.63 -1.30 -6.31
C LEU A 124 -7.40 -2.04 -6.79
N LEU A 125 -7.58 -3.19 -7.45
CA LEU A 125 -6.47 -3.95 -8.01
C LEU A 125 -5.78 -3.16 -9.12
N THR A 126 -6.54 -2.43 -9.94
CA THR A 126 -5.95 -1.47 -10.90
C THR A 126 -5.16 -0.37 -10.19
N LEU A 127 -5.72 0.25 -9.15
CA LEU A 127 -5.04 1.30 -8.38
C LEU A 127 -3.73 0.81 -7.76
N ILE A 128 -3.79 -0.31 -7.04
CA ILE A 128 -2.63 -0.91 -6.36
C ILE A 128 -1.55 -1.27 -7.39
N THR A 129 -1.95 -1.88 -8.51
CA THR A 129 -1.02 -2.29 -9.56
C THR A 129 -0.39 -1.08 -10.23
N ALA A 130 -1.18 -0.06 -10.58
CA ALA A 130 -0.69 1.17 -11.19
C ALA A 130 0.34 1.87 -10.30
N LYS A 131 0.04 2.00 -9.01
CA LYS A 131 0.96 2.60 -8.04
C LYS A 131 2.24 1.77 -7.83
N THR A 132 2.11 0.45 -7.84
CA THR A 132 3.26 -0.44 -7.63
C THR A 132 4.19 -0.42 -8.84
N LEU A 133 3.63 -0.47 -10.05
CA LEU A 133 4.39 -0.46 -11.29
C LEU A 133 4.94 0.93 -11.60
N VAL A 134 4.18 1.99 -11.36
CA VAL A 134 4.54 3.37 -11.68
C VAL A 134 4.50 4.23 -10.42
N SER A 135 5.65 4.80 -10.10
CA SER A 135 5.78 5.81 -9.04
C SER A 135 6.64 6.93 -9.60
N PRO A 136 6.08 8.11 -9.89
CA PRO A 136 6.83 9.23 -10.47
C PRO A 136 8.06 9.60 -9.64
N ILE A 137 7.93 9.58 -8.31
CA ILE A 137 9.04 9.81 -7.37
C ILE A 137 10.13 8.74 -7.57
N ARG A 138 9.75 7.46 -7.61
CA ARG A 138 10.72 6.37 -7.82
C ARG A 138 11.43 6.50 -9.18
N MET A 139 10.65 6.83 -10.20
CA MET A 139 11.11 6.98 -11.57
C MET A 139 12.14 8.10 -11.69
N LEU A 140 11.83 9.28 -11.15
CA LEU A 140 12.66 10.48 -11.29
C LEU A 140 13.84 10.53 -10.33
N THR A 141 13.68 10.01 -9.11
CA THR A 141 14.73 10.08 -8.08
C THR A 141 15.71 8.91 -8.15
N TYR A 142 15.26 7.74 -8.60
CA TYR A 142 16.07 6.51 -8.55
C TYR A 142 16.23 5.84 -9.92
N GLU A 143 15.14 5.50 -10.63
CA GLU A 143 15.27 4.73 -11.87
C GLU A 143 16.01 5.48 -12.97
N ALA A 144 15.57 6.69 -13.33
CA ALA A 144 16.21 7.44 -14.41
C ALA A 144 17.66 7.86 -14.09
N PRO A 145 18.00 8.37 -12.90
CA PRO A 145 19.37 8.75 -12.58
C PRO A 145 20.34 7.57 -12.46
N VAL A 146 19.89 6.42 -11.96
CA VAL A 146 20.76 5.26 -11.69
C VAL A 146 20.81 4.30 -12.87
N LEU A 147 19.69 4.11 -13.58
CA LEU A 147 19.55 3.10 -14.64
C LEU A 147 19.42 3.68 -16.06
N GLY A 148 19.23 5.00 -16.17
CA GLY A 148 19.10 5.70 -17.45
C GLY A 148 17.67 5.75 -18.02
N TRP A 149 17.43 6.77 -18.84
CA TRP A 149 16.14 7.02 -19.48
C TRP A 149 15.64 5.91 -20.41
N PRO A 150 16.48 5.24 -21.22
CA PRO A 150 15.99 4.18 -22.11
C PRO A 150 15.31 3.03 -21.35
N LEU A 151 15.94 2.54 -20.27
CA LEU A 151 15.35 1.47 -19.45
C LEU A 151 14.10 1.96 -18.71
N THR A 152 14.14 3.20 -18.20
CA THR A 152 13.02 3.81 -17.48
C THR A 152 11.77 3.89 -18.36
N PHE A 153 11.90 4.36 -19.61
CA PHE A 153 10.78 4.41 -20.54
C PHE A 153 10.33 3.03 -21.02
N ALA A 154 11.26 2.11 -21.27
CA ALA A 154 10.94 0.73 -21.62
C ALA A 154 10.08 0.03 -20.56
N ARG A 155 10.27 0.37 -19.28
CA ARG A 155 9.46 -0.12 -18.15
C ARG A 155 8.18 0.70 -17.95
N LEU A 156 8.21 2.01 -18.19
CA LEU A 156 7.07 2.90 -17.96
C LEU A 156 5.87 2.51 -18.83
N VAL A 157 6.10 2.21 -20.11
CA VAL A 157 5.02 1.84 -21.05
C VAL A 157 4.19 0.64 -20.56
N PRO A 158 4.78 -0.55 -20.31
CA PRO A 158 4.02 -1.67 -19.75
C PRO A 158 3.51 -1.36 -18.33
N GLY A 159 4.26 -0.61 -17.53
CA GLY A 159 3.83 -0.20 -16.19
C GLY A 159 2.54 0.62 -16.17
N VAL A 160 2.35 1.47 -17.18
CA VAL A 160 1.13 2.26 -17.37
C VAL A 160 0.00 1.42 -17.98
N LEU A 161 0.29 0.53 -18.94
CA LEU A 161 -0.75 -0.17 -19.71
C LEU A 161 -1.32 -1.44 -19.04
N LEU A 162 -0.53 -2.15 -18.23
CA LEU A 162 -0.96 -3.41 -17.59
C LEU A 162 -1.96 -3.28 -16.43
N PRO A 163 -1.98 -2.22 -15.59
CA PRO A 163 -2.86 -2.14 -14.43
C PRO A 163 -4.36 -2.30 -14.70
N PRO A 164 -4.95 -1.73 -15.77
CA PRO A 164 -6.34 -1.99 -16.13
C PRO A 164 -6.62 -3.48 -16.40
N LEU A 165 -5.69 -4.17 -17.08
CA LEU A 165 -5.81 -5.61 -17.35
C LEU A 165 -5.77 -6.43 -16.05
N VAL A 166 -4.89 -6.06 -15.12
CA VAL A 166 -4.82 -6.70 -13.80
C VAL A 166 -6.10 -6.47 -13.01
N GLY A 167 -6.72 -5.29 -13.10
CA GLY A 167 -8.02 -5.04 -12.46
C GLY A 167 -9.15 -5.88 -13.04
N LEU A 168 -9.21 -6.03 -14.36
CA LEU A 168 -10.22 -6.86 -15.03
C LEU A 168 -10.07 -8.34 -14.63
N LEU A 169 -8.87 -8.89 -14.79
CA LEU A 169 -8.57 -10.30 -14.47
C LEU A 169 -8.70 -10.56 -12.98
N GLY A 170 -8.10 -9.70 -12.16
CA GLY A 170 -8.11 -9.81 -10.71
C GLY A 170 -9.50 -9.62 -10.12
N GLY A 171 -10.32 -8.73 -10.68
CA GLY A 171 -11.73 -8.58 -10.30
C GLY A 171 -12.55 -9.83 -10.63
N ALA A 172 -12.31 -10.48 -11.77
CA ALA A 172 -12.94 -11.74 -12.11
C ALA A 172 -12.51 -12.88 -11.17
N LEU A 173 -11.21 -13.00 -10.89
CA LEU A 173 -10.67 -13.97 -9.95
C LEU A 173 -11.18 -13.75 -8.53
N TYR A 174 -11.27 -12.49 -8.09
CA TYR A 174 -11.82 -12.16 -6.78
C TYR A 174 -13.25 -12.69 -6.63
N ARG A 175 -14.12 -12.48 -7.63
CA ARG A 175 -15.49 -13.03 -7.59
C ARG A 175 -15.48 -14.55 -7.49
N TRP A 176 -14.56 -15.20 -8.19
CA TRP A 176 -14.42 -16.66 -8.12
C TRP A 176 -14.01 -17.13 -6.72
N PHE A 177 -13.03 -16.49 -6.10
CA PHE A 177 -12.63 -16.81 -4.72
C PHE A 177 -13.71 -16.49 -3.69
N ALA A 178 -14.42 -15.39 -3.86
CA ALA A 178 -15.45 -14.93 -2.93
C ALA A 178 -16.74 -15.77 -3.00
N ASN A 179 -17.03 -16.40 -4.14
CA ASN A 179 -18.23 -17.22 -4.36
C ASN A 179 -17.96 -18.72 -4.22
N ARG A 180 -16.81 -19.12 -3.69
CA ARG A 180 -16.53 -20.53 -3.35
C ARG A 180 -17.30 -20.90 -2.07
N PRO A 181 -18.03 -22.03 -2.05
CA PRO A 181 -18.79 -22.48 -0.89
C PRO A 181 -17.89 -22.82 0.30
#